data_AF-A0AAV5W210-F1
#
_entry.id   AF-A0AAV5W210-F1
#
_cell.length_a   1.000
_cell.length_b   1.000
_cell.length_c   1.000
_cell.angle_alpha   90.00
_cell.angle_beta   90.00
_cell.angle_gamma   90.00
#
_symmetry.space_group_name_H-M   'P 1'
#
loop_
_entity.id
_entity.type
_entity.pdbx_description
1 polymer ?
#
loop_
_entity_poly.entity_id
_entity_poly.type
_entity_poly.pdbx_seq_one_letter_code
_entity_poly.pdbx_strand_id
1 'polypeptide(L)'
;QVQKCTSEIRTLGIKCDELNSVSYYVKTAFMKALKKMNKEQKNKHYKEINEMFDELEKMTRKKVKLATQLYDSVDEDISAMDKTTKRLEAGSRRGHNDEELSRFR
;
A
#
# COMPACT_ATOMS: atom_id res chain seq x y z
N GLN A 1 -1.52 5.98 12.91
CA GLN A 1 -0.79 5.22 11.87
C GLN A 1 -1.57 5.17 10.56
N VAL A 2 -2.78 4.59 10.58
CA VAL A 2 -3.63 4.31 9.40
C VAL A 2 -3.83 5.51 8.47
N GLN A 3 -4.32 6.64 8.99
CA GLN A 3 -4.60 7.83 8.18
C GLN A 3 -3.36 8.39 7.46
N LYS A 4 -2.19 8.30 8.10
CA LYS A 4 -0.91 8.76 7.53
C LYS A 4 -0.46 7.83 6.39
N CYS A 5 -0.55 6.51 6.58
CA CYS A 5 -0.23 5.55 5.51
C CYS A 5 -1.17 5.72 4.32
N THR A 6 -2.47 5.89 4.56
CA THR A 6 -3.47 6.09 3.49
C THR A 6 -3.22 7.37 2.69
N SER A 7 -2.92 8.49 3.36
CA SER A 7 -2.64 9.76 2.67
C SER A 7 -1.35 9.70 1.86
N GLU A 8 -0.32 9.02 2.37
CA GLU A 8 0.95 8.84 1.68
C GLU A 8 0.82 7.91 0.46
N ILE A 9 0.05 6.82 0.57
CA ILE A 9 -0.30 5.93 -0.55
C ILE A 9 -1.05 6.71 -1.63
N ARG A 10 -2.02 7.57 -1.26
CA ARG A 10 -2.78 8.38 -2.20
C ARG A 10 -1.88 9.38 -2.93
N THR A 11 -1.02 10.08 -2.19
CA THR A 11 -0.05 11.03 -2.77
C THR A 11 0.89 10.35 -3.75
N LEU A 12 1.43 9.19 -3.38
CA LEU A 12 2.26 8.39 -4.28
C LEU A 12 1.48 7.88 -5.50
N GLY A 13 0.19 7.55 -5.32
CA GLY A 13 -0.70 7.18 -6.42
C GLY A 13 -0.80 8.26 -7.48
N ILE A 14 -1.11 9.49 -7.06
CA ILE A 14 -1.22 10.65 -7.96
C ILE A 14 0.09 10.87 -8.72
N LYS A 15 1.24 10.84 -8.02
CA LYS A 15 2.56 10.99 -8.66
C LYS A 15 2.87 9.88 -9.66
N CYS A 16 2.48 8.63 -9.36
CA CYS A 16 2.64 7.53 -10.31
C CYS A 16 1.80 7.78 -11.57
N ASP A 17 0.56 8.21 -11.42
CA ASP A 17 -0.35 8.45 -12.55
C ASP A 17 0.16 9.60 -13.44
N GLU A 18 0.64 10.69 -12.81
CA GLU A 18 1.28 11.82 -13.51
C GLU A 18 2.52 11.36 -14.28
N LEU A 19 3.45 10.65 -13.63
CA LEU A 19 4.68 10.18 -14.27
C LEU A 19 4.39 9.17 -15.40
N ASN A 20 3.39 8.31 -15.22
CA ASN A 20 2.98 7.35 -16.24
C ASN A 20 2.41 8.06 -17.48
N SER A 21 1.61 9.10 -17.28
CA SER A 21 1.07 9.94 -18.36
C SER A 21 2.20 10.65 -19.14
N VAL A 22 3.16 11.25 -18.41
CA VAL A 22 4.33 11.89 -19.01
C VAL A 22 5.19 10.89 -19.78
N SER A 23 5.49 9.73 -19.19
CA SER A 23 6.26 8.66 -19.83
C SER A 23 5.58 8.16 -21.11
N TYR A 24 4.26 7.98 -21.09
CA TYR A 24 3.49 7.61 -22.27
C TYR A 24 3.59 8.65 -23.39
N TYR A 25 3.47 9.94 -23.05
CA TYR A 25 3.60 11.02 -24.02
C TYR A 25 5.01 11.07 -24.63
N VAL A 26 6.06 11.02 -23.79
CA VAL A 26 7.46 11.03 -24.22
C VAL A 26 7.77 9.84 -25.12
N LYS A 27 7.36 8.63 -24.73
CA LYS A 27 7.50 7.42 -25.54
C LYS A 27 6.81 7.56 -26.89
N THR A 28 5.59 8.08 -26.92
CA THR A 28 4.83 8.25 -28.16
C THR A 28 5.50 9.26 -29.10
N ALA A 29 5.97 10.39 -28.55
CA ALA A 29 6.71 11.39 -29.32
C ALA A 29 8.03 10.82 -29.88
N PHE A 30 8.76 10.08 -29.04
CA PHE A 30 10.00 9.41 -29.44
C PHE A 30 9.76 8.42 -30.59
N MET A 31 8.73 7.57 -30.50
CA MET A 31 8.40 6.61 -31.56
C MET A 31 8.09 7.28 -32.90
N LYS A 32 7.42 8.44 -32.88
CA LYS A 32 7.14 9.23 -34.10
C LYS A 32 8.40 9.85 -34.71
N ALA A 33 9.35 10.28 -33.87
CA ALA A 33 10.59 10.93 -34.29
C ALA A 33 11.74 9.95 -34.57
N LEU A 34 11.60 8.67 -34.20
CA LEU A 34 12.66 7.66 -34.18
C LEU A 34 13.44 7.55 -35.51
N LYS A 35 12.75 7.60 -36.64
CA LYS A 35 13.38 7.48 -37.97
C LYS A 35 14.23 8.70 -38.34
N LYS A 36 13.97 9.86 -37.74
CA LYS A 36 14.65 11.13 -38.01
C LYS A 36 15.80 11.43 -37.03
N MET A 37 15.94 10.61 -35.99
CA MET A 37 16.94 10.80 -34.95
C MET A 37 18.25 10.08 -35.25
N ASN A 38 19.36 10.73 -34.90
CA ASN A 38 20.67 10.09 -34.88
C ASN A 38 20.82 9.15 -33.66
N LYS A 39 21.91 8.38 -33.61
CA LYS A 39 22.16 7.40 -32.55
C LYS A 39 22.22 8.02 -31.16
N GLU A 40 22.84 9.20 -31.04
CA GLU A 40 23.01 9.89 -29.76
C GLU A 40 21.68 10.38 -29.19
N GLN A 41 20.84 10.98 -30.03
CA GLN A 41 19.48 11.40 -29.67
C GLN A 41 18.62 10.20 -29.24
N LYS A 42 18.73 9.07 -29.93
CA LYS A 42 18.05 7.83 -29.55
C LYS A 42 18.49 7.35 -28.17
N ASN A 43 19.79 7.28 -27.95
CA ASN A 43 20.35 6.84 -26.67
C ASN A 43 19.92 7.75 -25.51
N LYS A 44 19.88 9.07 -25.74
CA LYS A 44 19.41 10.03 -24.75
C LYS A 44 17.94 9.76 -24.36
N HIS A 45 17.05 9.62 -25.34
CA HIS A 45 15.64 9.34 -25.05
C HIS A 45 15.40 7.97 -24.42
N TYR A 46 16.14 6.94 -24.83
CA TYR A 46 16.07 5.64 -24.15
C TYR A 46 16.46 5.75 -22.68
N LYS A 47 17.51 6.51 -22.38
CA LYS A 47 17.95 6.75 -21.01
C LYS A 47 16.87 7.50 -20.21
N GLU A 48 16.32 8.58 -20.74
CA GLU A 48 15.26 9.36 -20.08
C GLU A 48 14.02 8.50 -19.81
N ILE A 49 13.58 7.70 -20.78
CA ILE A 49 12.42 6.81 -20.62
C ILE A 49 12.70 5.75 -19.55
N ASN A 50 13.89 5.14 -19.56
CA ASN A 50 14.26 4.14 -18.55
C ASN A 50 14.32 4.76 -17.15
N GLU A 51 14.88 5.96 -16.99
CA GLU A 51 14.91 6.68 -15.71
C GLU A 51 13.49 6.95 -15.17
N MET A 52 12.54 7.32 -16.04
CA MET A 52 11.13 7.48 -15.65
C MET A 52 10.50 6.15 -15.19
N PHE A 53 10.79 5.04 -15.85
CA PHE A 53 10.28 3.72 -15.45
C PHE A 53 10.90 3.26 -14.13
N ASP A 54 12.20 3.48 -13.91
CA ASP A 54 12.87 3.17 -12.64
C ASP A 54 12.26 3.96 -11.47
N GLU A 55 11.94 5.24 -11.69
CA GLU A 55 11.28 6.07 -10.67
C GLU A 55 9.85 5.60 -10.39
N LEU A 56 9.10 5.25 -11.44
CA LEU A 56 7.75 4.69 -11.32
C LEU A 56 7.75 3.36 -10.55
N GLU A 57 8.74 2.49 -10.80
CA GLU A 57 8.92 1.26 -10.06
C GLU A 57 9.21 1.52 -8.57
N LYS A 58 10.14 2.44 -8.26
CA LYS A 58 10.47 2.81 -6.88
C LYS A 58 9.25 3.32 -6.12
N MET A 59 8.46 4.21 -6.74
CA MET A 59 7.23 4.74 -6.14
C MET A 59 6.19 3.64 -5.94
N THR A 60 6.01 2.76 -6.92
CA THR A 60 5.09 1.63 -6.84
C THR A 60 5.48 0.66 -5.71
N ARG A 61 6.76 0.31 -5.60
CA ARG A 61 7.27 -0.51 -4.49
C ARG A 61 7.05 0.15 -3.14
N LYS A 62 7.23 1.47 -3.03
CA LYS A 62 6.94 2.21 -1.80
C LYS A 62 5.45 2.15 -1.43
N LYS A 63 4.54 2.26 -2.41
CA LYS A 63 3.08 2.08 -2.18
C LYS A 63 2.76 0.69 -1.64
N VAL A 64 3.33 -0.35 -2.24
CA VAL A 64 3.14 -1.74 -1.78
C VAL A 64 3.59 -1.88 -0.33
N LYS A 65 4.80 -1.39 0.00
CA LYS A 65 5.32 -1.46 1.38
C LYS A 65 4.40 -0.74 2.38
N LEU A 66 3.91 0.45 2.05
CA LEU A 66 3.00 1.20 2.92
C LEU A 66 1.65 0.48 3.08
N ALA A 67 1.14 -0.13 2.01
CA ALA A 67 -0.10 -0.90 2.06
C ALA A 67 0.06 -2.15 2.94
N THR A 68 1.17 -2.88 2.82
CA THR A 68 1.50 -4.02 3.70
C THR A 68 1.53 -3.59 5.16
N GLN A 69 2.27 -2.53 5.49
CA GLN A 69 2.33 -2.01 6.86
C GLN A 69 0.97 -1.59 7.41
N LEU A 70 0.10 -1.05 6.54
CA LEU A 70 -1.26 -0.70 6.92
C LEU A 70 -2.09 -1.95 7.23
N TYR A 71 -2.02 -2.97 6.38
CA TYR A 71 -2.74 -4.23 6.59
C TYR A 71 -2.28 -4.95 7.85
N ASP A 72 -0.97 -5.06 8.06
CA ASP A 72 -0.39 -5.69 9.25
C ASP A 72 -0.88 -5.00 10.54
N SER A 73 -0.89 -3.65 10.55
CA SER A 73 -1.37 -2.87 11.70
C SER A 73 -2.86 -3.10 11.98
N VAL A 74 -3.68 -3.26 10.95
CA VAL A 74 -5.12 -3.52 11.13
C VAL A 74 -5.35 -4.96 11.62
N ASP A 75 -4.59 -5.92 11.11
CA ASP A 75 -4.68 -7.33 11.52
C ASP A 75 -4.28 -7.54 12.99
N GLU A 76 -3.23 -6.82 13.44
CA GLU A 76 -2.81 -6.79 14.85
C GLU A 76 -3.93 -6.25 15.76
N ASP A 77 -4.57 -5.15 15.37
CA ASP A 77 -5.68 -4.54 16.11
C ASP A 77 -6.89 -5.49 16.20
N ILE A 78 -7.27 -6.12 15.09
CA ILE A 78 -8.35 -7.13 15.04
C ILE A 78 -8.01 -8.31 15.97
N SER A 79 -6.80 -8.83 15.88
CA SER A 79 -6.34 -9.94 16.72
C SER A 79 -6.34 -9.60 18.22
N ALA A 80 -6.02 -8.35 18.57
CA ALA A 80 -6.08 -7.88 19.96
C ALA A 80 -7.53 -7.75 20.47
N MET A 81 -8.44 -7.25 19.63
CA MET A 81 -9.86 -7.18 19.93
C MET A 81 -10.47 -8.58 20.12
N ASP A 82 -10.17 -9.53 19.24
CA ASP A 82 -10.65 -10.91 19.34
C ASP A 82 -10.21 -11.61 20.62
N LYS A 83 -8.94 -11.39 21.03
CA LYS A 83 -8.43 -11.91 22.32
C LYS A 83 -9.19 -11.31 23.50
N THR A 84 -9.52 -10.02 23.42
CA THR A 84 -10.28 -9.31 24.47
C THR A 84 -11.70 -9.86 24.56
N THR A 85 -12.38 -10.03 23.42
CA THR A 85 -13.73 -10.62 23.35
C THR A 85 -13.75 -12.02 23.97
N LYS A 86 -12.81 -12.90 23.59
CA LYS A 86 -12.71 -14.25 24.16
C LYS A 86 -12.48 -14.25 25.68
N ARG A 87 -11.68 -13.30 26.19
CA ARG A 87 -11.47 -13.14 27.64
C ARG A 87 -12.75 -12.71 28.36
N LEU A 88 -13.49 -11.77 27.79
CA LEU A 88 -14.76 -11.31 28.35
C LEU A 88 -15.82 -12.44 28.36
N GLU A 89 -15.94 -13.20 27.27
CA GLU A 89 -16.81 -14.38 27.21
C GLU A 89 -16.45 -15.44 28.26
N ALA A 90 -15.15 -15.73 28.43
CA ALA A 90 -14.69 -16.68 29.43
C ALA A 90 -14.97 -16.19 30.88
N GLY A 91 -14.82 -14.89 31.13
CA GLY A 91 -15.15 -14.27 32.42
C GLY A 91 -16.64 -14.32 32.73
N SER A 92 -17.49 -14.01 31.74
CA SER A 92 -18.95 -14.06 31.87
C SER A 92 -19.46 -15.48 32.17
N ARG A 93 -18.89 -16.50 31.51
CA ARG A 93 -19.21 -17.91 31.80
C ARG A 93 -18.81 -18.34 33.21
N ARG A 94 -17.67 -17.85 33.74
CA ARG A 94 -17.26 -18.13 35.12
C ARG A 94 -18.18 -17.47 36.14
N GLY A 95 -18.56 -16.21 35.91
CA GLY A 95 -19.49 -15.48 36.77
C GLY A 95 -20.87 -16.14 36.88
N HIS A 96 -21.41 -16.68 35.78
CA HIS A 96 -22.68 -17.43 35.82
C HIS A 96 -22.58 -18.75 36.59
N ASN A 97 -21.48 -19.49 36.45
CA ASN A 97 -21.31 -20.75 37.18
C ASN A 97 -21.21 -20.55 38.71
N ASP A 98 -20.57 -19.45 39.15
CA ASP A 98 -20.47 -19.12 40.58
C ASP A 98 -21.82 -18.64 41.17
N GLU A 99 -22.63 -17.95 40.36
CA GLU A 99 -23.99 -17.52 40.73
C GLU A 99 -24.99 -18.70 40.83
N GLU A 100 -24.86 -19.71 39.96
CA GLU A 100 -25.67 -20.93 40.07
C GLU A 100 -25.27 -21.77 41.28
N LEU A 101 -23.97 -21.95 41.55
CA LEU A 101 -23.49 -22.74 42.70
C LEU A 101 -23.82 -22.11 44.06
N SER A 102 -23.93 -20.79 44.13
CA SER A 102 -24.33 -20.07 45.36
C SER A 102 -25.83 -20.14 45.63
N ARG A 103 -26.68 -20.46 44.64
CA ARG A 103 -28.12 -20.72 44.84
C ARG A 103 -28.43 -22.10 45.42
N PHE A 104 -27.46 -23.01 45.44
CA PHE A 104 -27.60 -24.38 45.97
C PHE A 104 -26.90 -24.59 47.33
N ARG A 105 -26.39 -23.53 47.96
CA ARG A 105 -25.89 -23.53 49.35
C ARG A 105 -26.84 -22.77 50.26
#